data_AF-X1I046-F1
#
_entry.id   AF-X1I046-F1
#
_cell.length_a   1.000
_cell.length_b   1.000
_cell.length_c   1.000
_cell.angle_alpha   90.00
_cell.angle_beta   90.00
_cell.angle_gamma   90.00
#
_symmetry.space_group_name_H-M   'P 1'
#
loop_
_entity.id
_entity.type
_entity.pdbx_description
1 polymer ?
#
loop_
_entity_poly.entity_id
_entity_poly.type
_entity_poly.pdbx_seq_one_letter_code
_entity_poly.pdbx_strand_id
1 'polypeptide(L)'
;MKENLARLIKLQTIDSQLMEIEEQKGDLPAQVEYLARQLENLEQGIAEKHVRLKQIERERRRLQATLEETRGHLKKYQEQLLLVSTNRAYDAITSEIDNAKKILDEGEFHLLELSEEDQHLTDEIKVDKLQAGEKRTELAAQQESLRATIAATEA
;
A
#
# COMPACT_ATOMS: atom_id res chain seq x y z
N MET A 1 51.28 22.88 37.20
CA MET A 1 51.59 21.50 36.73
C MET A 1 50.66 20.44 37.31
N LYS A 2 50.49 20.33 38.64
CA LYS A 2 49.60 19.33 39.26
C LYS A 2 48.11 19.44 38.85
N GLU A 3 47.58 20.67 38.71
CA GLU A 3 46.20 20.89 38.27
C GLU A 3 45.92 20.46 36.83
N ASN A 4 46.87 20.68 35.91
CA ASN A 4 46.73 20.25 34.52
C ASN A 4 46.74 18.73 34.40
N LEU A 5 47.55 18.05 35.20
CA LEU A 5 47.60 16.59 35.25
C LEU A 5 46.30 15.99 35.80
N ALA A 6 45.71 16.61 36.84
CA ALA A 6 44.43 16.19 37.40
C ALA A 6 43.25 16.41 36.41
N ARG A 7 43.29 17.49 35.62
CA ARG A 7 42.31 17.71 34.54
C ARG A 7 42.46 16.70 33.41
N LEU A 8 43.70 16.34 33.05
CA LEU A 8 43.97 15.33 32.02
C LEU A 8 43.46 13.95 32.43
N ILE A 9 43.69 13.56 33.68
CA ILE A 9 43.19 12.28 34.23
C ILE A 9 41.65 12.26 34.22
N LYS A 10 40.99 13.35 34.63
CA LYS A 10 39.53 13.45 34.57
C LYS A 10 39.00 13.35 33.13
N LEU A 11 39.65 14.02 32.18
CA LEU A 11 39.28 13.94 30.77
C LEU A 11 39.42 12.51 30.24
N GLN A 12 40.55 11.85 30.52
CA GLN A 12 40.78 10.46 30.12
C GLN A 12 39.79 9.48 30.76
N THR A 13 39.34 9.76 31.98
CA THR A 13 38.32 8.95 32.66
C THR A 13 36.97 9.11 31.96
N ILE A 14 36.60 10.36 31.61
CA ILE A 14 35.40 10.67 30.84
C ILE A 14 35.47 10.03 29.44
N ASP A 15 36.61 10.12 28.75
CA ASP A 15 36.81 9.49 27.43
C ASP A 15 36.70 7.95 27.52
N SER A 16 37.21 7.33 28.59
CA SER A 16 37.08 5.88 28.80
C SER A 16 35.62 5.48 29.05
N GLN A 17 34.88 6.27 29.85
CA GLN A 17 33.45 6.06 30.07
C GLN A 17 32.64 6.27 28.78
N LEU A 18 32.99 7.26 27.97
CA LEU A 18 32.38 7.50 26.66
C LEU A 18 32.62 6.34 25.70
N MET A 19 33.84 5.79 25.69
CA MET A 19 34.20 4.66 24.84
C MET A 19 33.45 3.38 25.25
N GLU A 20 33.28 3.16 26.55
CA GLU A 20 32.48 2.04 27.10
C GLU A 20 30.99 2.17 26.74
N ILE A 21 30.45 3.40 26.78
CA ILE A 21 29.08 3.71 26.36
C ILE A 21 28.89 3.49 24.86
N GLU A 22 29.85 3.91 24.02
CA GLU A 22 29.80 3.67 22.58
C GLU A 22 29.91 2.19 22.23
N GLU A 23 30.76 1.43 22.93
CA GLU A 23 30.91 -0.01 22.74
C GLU A 23 29.65 -0.78 23.19
N GLN A 24 29.01 -0.36 24.29
CA GLN A 24 27.75 -0.95 24.77
C GLN A 24 26.56 -0.64 23.87
N LYS A 25 26.52 0.55 23.25
CA LYS A 25 25.51 0.89 22.24
C LYS A 25 25.68 0.06 20.96
N GLY A 26 26.91 -0.26 20.58
CA GLY A 26 27.21 -1.11 19.43
C GLY A 26 26.41 -0.72 18.17
N ASP A 27 25.84 -1.71 17.48
CA ASP A 27 25.01 -1.52 16.27
C ASP A 27 23.52 -1.23 16.56
N LEU A 28 23.09 -1.17 17.82
CA LEU A 28 21.67 -0.99 18.16
C LEU A 28 21.05 0.30 17.58
N PRO A 29 21.71 1.48 17.63
CA PRO A 29 21.17 2.69 17.01
C PRO A 29 20.96 2.53 15.50
N ALA A 30 21.90 1.86 14.82
CA ALA A 30 21.82 1.61 13.38
C ALA A 30 20.68 0.61 13.04
N GLN A 31 20.47 -0.40 13.88
CA GLN A 31 19.36 -1.35 13.72
C GLN A 31 17.99 -0.68 13.92
N VAL A 32 17.86 0.21 14.92
CA VAL A 32 16.64 1.00 15.13
C VAL A 32 16.36 1.90 13.93
N GLU A 33 17.37 2.58 13.40
CA GLU A 33 17.20 3.42 12.21
C GLU A 33 16.82 2.58 10.97
N TYR A 34 17.44 1.41 10.80
CA TYR A 34 17.10 0.48 9.72
C TYR A 34 15.65 -0.01 9.82
N LEU A 35 15.20 -0.45 10.99
CA LEU A 35 13.83 -0.89 11.21
C LEU A 35 12.83 0.25 11.02
N ALA A 36 13.15 1.46 11.47
CA ALA A 36 12.32 2.65 11.26
C ALA A 36 12.14 2.96 9.76
N ARG A 37 13.22 2.90 8.96
CA ARG A 37 13.15 3.08 7.50
C ARG A 37 12.34 1.98 6.82
N GLN A 38 12.51 0.72 7.23
CA GLN A 38 11.70 -0.38 6.67
C GLN A 38 10.21 -0.19 6.95
N LEU A 39 9.88 0.29 8.13
CA LEU A 39 8.51 0.54 8.57
C LEU A 39 7.90 1.72 7.80
N GLU A 40 8.67 2.80 7.60
CA GLU A 40 8.26 3.92 6.75
C GLU A 40 7.98 3.47 5.31
N ASN A 41 8.86 2.64 4.72
CA ASN A 41 8.65 2.09 3.38
C ASN A 41 7.39 1.21 3.29
N LEU A 42 7.13 0.38 4.30
CA LEU A 42 5.90 -0.43 4.38
C LEU A 42 4.66 0.45 4.48
N GLU A 43 4.70 1.50 5.30
CA GLU A 43 3.58 2.45 5.44
C GLU A 43 3.31 3.23 4.16
N GLN A 44 4.36 3.65 3.45
CA GLN A 44 4.24 4.27 2.12
C GLN A 44 3.61 3.29 1.12
N GLY A 45 4.08 2.05 1.07
CA GLY A 45 3.50 1.01 0.20
C GLY A 45 2.02 0.74 0.49
N ILE A 46 1.62 0.68 1.77
CA ILE A 46 0.22 0.54 2.17
C ILE A 46 -0.61 1.76 1.70
N ALA A 47 -0.05 2.97 1.83
CA ALA A 47 -0.73 4.19 1.39
C ALA A 47 -0.95 4.19 -0.13
N GLU A 48 0.06 3.79 -0.91
CA GLU A 48 -0.03 3.65 -2.37
C GLU A 48 -1.10 2.62 -2.79
N LYS A 49 -1.12 1.45 -2.15
CA LYS A 49 -2.14 0.42 -2.40
C LYS A 49 -3.54 0.94 -2.07
N HIS A 50 -3.71 1.71 -0.99
CA HIS A 50 -4.97 2.37 -0.68
C HIS A 50 -5.39 3.42 -1.72
N VAL A 51 -4.44 4.13 -2.34
CA VAL A 51 -4.73 5.05 -3.46
C VAL A 51 -5.20 4.25 -4.68
N ARG A 52 -4.55 3.13 -5.00
CA ARG A 52 -4.94 2.25 -6.10
C ARG A 52 -6.35 1.67 -5.90
N LEU A 53 -6.70 1.21 -4.68
CA LEU A 53 -8.06 0.75 -4.36
C LEU A 53 -9.12 1.84 -4.65
N LYS A 54 -8.85 3.09 -4.28
CA LYS A 54 -9.78 4.21 -4.59
C LYS A 54 -9.88 4.48 -6.09
N GLN A 55 -8.83 4.24 -6.87
CA GLN A 55 -8.86 4.36 -8.32
C GLN A 55 -9.71 3.24 -8.93
N ILE A 56 -9.48 1.99 -8.52
CA ILE A 56 -10.26 0.82 -8.93
C ILE A 56 -11.75 1.03 -8.63
N GLU A 57 -12.10 1.54 -7.44
CA GLU A 57 -13.50 1.82 -7.10
C GLU A 57 -14.13 2.83 -8.06
N ARG A 58 -13.39 3.88 -8.45
CA ARG A 58 -13.86 4.88 -9.43
C ARG A 58 -13.99 4.29 -10.82
N GLU A 59 -13.03 3.47 -11.25
CA GLU A 59 -13.05 2.77 -12.53
C GLU A 59 -14.25 1.83 -12.62
N ARG A 60 -14.48 1.01 -11.59
CA ARG A 60 -15.64 0.12 -11.49
C ARG A 60 -16.96 0.87 -11.59
N ARG A 61 -17.12 1.97 -10.84
CA ARG A 61 -18.34 2.80 -10.90
C ARG A 61 -18.60 3.38 -12.29
N ARG A 62 -17.55 3.86 -12.96
CA ARG A 62 -17.66 4.39 -14.33
C ARG A 62 -18.05 3.29 -15.31
N LEU A 63 -17.38 2.15 -15.24
CA LEU A 63 -17.63 1.01 -16.12
C LEU A 63 -19.05 0.46 -15.93
N GLN A 64 -19.51 0.32 -14.68
CA GLN A 64 -20.89 -0.06 -14.38
C GLN A 64 -21.92 0.90 -14.98
N ALA A 65 -21.69 2.21 -14.91
CA ALA A 65 -22.58 3.19 -15.52
C ALA A 65 -22.63 3.03 -17.05
N THR A 66 -21.49 2.85 -17.71
CA THR A 66 -21.40 2.61 -19.15
C THR A 66 -22.11 1.30 -19.56
N LEU A 67 -21.94 0.24 -18.77
CA LEU A 67 -22.61 -1.04 -19.01
C LEU A 67 -24.12 -0.94 -18.87
N GLU A 68 -24.62 -0.23 -17.87
CA GLU A 68 -26.06 0.00 -17.70
C GLU A 68 -26.64 0.82 -18.87
N GLU A 69 -25.94 1.85 -19.32
CA GLU A 69 -26.33 2.62 -20.51
C GLU A 69 -26.38 1.73 -21.76
N THR A 70 -25.35 0.91 -21.97
CA THR A 70 -25.26 -0.03 -23.09
C THR A 70 -26.36 -1.09 -23.04
N ARG A 71 -26.70 -1.61 -21.85
CA ARG A 71 -27.87 -2.51 -21.64
C ARG A 71 -29.18 -1.81 -22.01
N GLY A 72 -29.31 -0.52 -21.69
CA GLY A 72 -30.45 0.30 -22.10
C GLY A 72 -30.57 0.43 -23.62
N HIS A 73 -29.45 0.69 -24.31
CA HIS A 73 -29.41 0.71 -25.78
C HIS A 73 -29.74 -0.65 -26.39
N LEU A 74 -29.20 -1.73 -25.85
CA LEU A 74 -29.46 -3.09 -26.32
C LEU A 74 -30.96 -3.44 -26.25
N LYS A 75 -31.66 -3.07 -25.16
CA LYS A 75 -33.11 -3.23 -25.07
C LYS A 75 -33.86 -2.46 -26.16
N LYS A 76 -33.48 -1.19 -26.41
CA LYS A 76 -34.08 -0.38 -27.48
C LYS A 76 -33.85 -1.00 -28.86
N TYR A 77 -32.66 -1.52 -29.14
CA TYR A 77 -32.37 -2.18 -30.41
C TYR A 77 -33.17 -3.47 -30.57
N GLN A 78 -33.35 -4.26 -29.49
CA GLN A 78 -34.21 -5.45 -29.50
C GLN A 78 -35.69 -5.10 -29.78
N GLU A 79 -36.21 -4.02 -29.20
CA GLU A 79 -37.56 -3.54 -29.49
C GLU A 79 -37.70 -3.07 -30.94
N GLN A 80 -36.71 -2.33 -31.46
CA GLN A 80 -36.70 -1.87 -32.84
C GLN A 80 -36.67 -3.04 -33.83
N LEU A 81 -35.90 -4.10 -33.55
CA LEU A 81 -35.80 -5.29 -34.39
C LEU A 81 -37.19 -5.93 -34.65
N LEU A 82 -38.08 -5.91 -33.66
CA LEU A 82 -39.44 -6.46 -33.79
C LEU A 82 -40.36 -5.64 -34.70
N LEU A 83 -40.04 -4.38 -34.94
CA LEU A 83 -40.85 -3.44 -35.73
C LEU A 83 -40.37 -3.32 -37.18
N VAL A 84 -39.17 -3.83 -37.50
CA VAL A 84 -38.53 -3.64 -38.80
C VAL A 84 -38.98 -4.71 -39.79
N SER A 85 -39.53 -4.27 -40.92
CA SER A 85 -40.02 -5.14 -42.00
C SER A 85 -39.07 -5.25 -43.20
N THR A 86 -37.97 -4.49 -43.21
CA THR A 86 -37.00 -4.48 -44.31
C THR A 86 -35.72 -5.24 -43.96
N ASN A 87 -35.33 -6.20 -44.81
CA ASN A 87 -34.14 -7.04 -44.57
C ASN A 87 -32.87 -6.23 -44.27
N ARG A 88 -32.66 -5.10 -44.97
CA ARG A 88 -31.48 -4.25 -44.75
C ARG A 88 -31.43 -3.62 -43.35
N ALA A 89 -32.57 -3.19 -42.82
CA ALA A 89 -32.63 -2.61 -41.49
C ALA A 89 -32.59 -3.69 -40.40
N TYR A 90 -33.11 -4.90 -40.70
CA TYR A 90 -32.96 -6.07 -39.85
C TYR A 90 -31.48 -6.44 -39.66
N ASP A 91 -30.72 -6.53 -40.74
CA ASP A 91 -29.28 -6.86 -40.71
C ASP A 91 -28.49 -5.79 -39.93
N ALA A 92 -28.78 -4.51 -40.15
CA ALA A 92 -28.14 -3.41 -39.46
C ALA A 92 -28.39 -3.45 -37.94
N ILE A 93 -29.65 -3.61 -37.51
CA ILE A 93 -30.00 -3.66 -36.08
C ILE A 93 -29.42 -4.91 -35.42
N THR A 94 -29.40 -6.05 -36.12
CA THR A 94 -28.79 -7.27 -35.60
C THR A 94 -27.29 -7.07 -35.36
N SER A 95 -26.59 -6.41 -36.29
CA SER A 95 -25.17 -6.06 -36.10
C SER A 95 -24.94 -5.13 -34.90
N GLU A 96 -25.82 -4.14 -34.68
CA GLU A 96 -25.73 -3.25 -33.52
C GLU A 96 -25.99 -3.98 -32.20
N ILE A 97 -26.93 -4.92 -32.18
CA ILE A 97 -27.19 -5.80 -31.03
C ILE A 97 -25.96 -6.63 -30.71
N ASP A 98 -25.34 -7.26 -31.71
CA ASP A 98 -24.15 -8.10 -31.51
C ASP A 98 -22.95 -7.27 -31.05
N ASN A 99 -22.76 -6.07 -31.59
CA ASN A 99 -21.74 -5.13 -31.12
C ASN A 99 -21.99 -4.71 -29.67
N ALA A 100 -23.23 -4.36 -29.32
CA ALA A 100 -23.58 -3.99 -27.95
C ALA A 100 -23.37 -5.15 -26.97
N LYS A 101 -23.69 -6.40 -27.36
CA LYS A 101 -23.40 -7.59 -26.55
C LYS A 101 -21.90 -7.77 -26.31
N LYS A 102 -21.08 -7.63 -27.35
CA LYS A 102 -19.62 -7.72 -27.20
C LYS A 102 -19.07 -6.69 -26.22
N ILE A 103 -19.52 -5.44 -26.33
CA ILE A 103 -19.13 -4.37 -25.39
C ILE A 103 -19.53 -4.71 -23.95
N LEU A 104 -20.73 -5.29 -23.77
CA LEU A 104 -21.17 -5.74 -22.45
C LEU A 104 -20.30 -6.87 -21.92
N ASP A 105 -20.03 -7.89 -22.71
CA ASP A 105 -19.20 -9.03 -22.33
C ASP A 105 -17.78 -8.59 -21.97
N GLU A 106 -17.16 -7.73 -22.79
CA GLU A 106 -15.82 -7.17 -22.54
C GLU A 106 -15.79 -6.30 -21.27
N GLY A 107 -16.80 -5.47 -21.06
CA GLY A 107 -16.86 -4.64 -19.86
C GLY A 107 -17.19 -5.44 -18.58
N GLU A 108 -17.97 -6.51 -18.68
CA GLU A 108 -18.22 -7.44 -17.57
C GLU A 108 -16.94 -8.22 -17.21
N PHE A 109 -16.18 -8.65 -18.20
CA PHE A 109 -14.87 -9.27 -18.00
C PHE A 109 -13.91 -8.30 -17.31
N HIS A 110 -13.84 -7.04 -17.76
CA HIS A 110 -12.99 -6.04 -17.14
C HIS A 110 -13.44 -5.68 -15.71
N LEU A 111 -14.74 -5.69 -15.42
CA LEU A 111 -15.25 -5.57 -14.05
C LEU A 111 -14.78 -6.71 -13.14
N LEU A 112 -14.69 -7.93 -13.69
CA LEU A 112 -14.19 -9.09 -12.96
C LEU A 112 -12.70 -8.91 -12.64
N GLU A 113 -11.88 -8.55 -13.62
CA GLU A 113 -10.44 -8.25 -13.42
C GLU A 113 -10.21 -7.19 -12.34
N LEU A 114 -10.96 -6.09 -12.39
CA LEU A 114 -10.89 -5.03 -11.38
C LEU A 114 -11.31 -5.52 -9.99
N SER A 115 -12.24 -6.47 -9.90
CA SER A 115 -12.66 -7.05 -8.63
C SER A 115 -11.62 -8.02 -8.06
N GLU A 116 -10.92 -8.76 -8.92
CA GLU A 116 -9.81 -9.62 -8.52
C GLU A 116 -8.61 -8.78 -8.05
N GLU A 117 -8.28 -7.69 -8.76
CA GLU A 117 -7.23 -6.74 -8.34
C GLU A 117 -7.56 -6.08 -6.99
N ASP A 118 -8.81 -5.64 -6.80
CA ASP A 118 -9.29 -5.07 -5.53
C ASP A 118 -9.11 -6.03 -4.35
N GLN A 119 -9.47 -7.30 -4.55
CA GLN A 119 -9.35 -8.32 -3.53
C GLN A 119 -7.88 -8.65 -3.23
N HIS A 120 -7.06 -8.80 -4.26
CA HIS A 120 -5.62 -9.03 -4.12
C HIS A 120 -4.94 -7.90 -3.33
N LEU A 121 -5.16 -6.65 -3.72
CA LEU A 121 -4.60 -5.48 -3.01
C LEU A 121 -5.10 -5.40 -1.57
N THR A 122 -6.36 -5.76 -1.32
CA THR A 122 -6.91 -5.78 0.04
C THR A 122 -6.22 -6.82 0.91
N ASP A 123 -5.92 -8.00 0.37
CA ASP A 123 -5.22 -9.05 1.10
C ASP A 123 -3.74 -8.71 1.31
N GLU A 124 -3.07 -8.13 0.32
CA GLU A 124 -1.71 -7.60 0.49
C GLU A 124 -1.65 -6.53 1.58
N ILE A 125 -2.58 -5.59 1.61
CA ILE A 125 -2.63 -4.56 2.67
C ILE A 125 -2.78 -5.19 4.06
N LYS A 126 -3.53 -6.29 4.20
CA LYS A 126 -3.64 -6.99 5.49
C LYS A 126 -2.29 -7.59 5.89
N VAL A 127 -1.60 -8.24 4.97
CA VAL A 127 -0.27 -8.82 5.21
C VAL A 127 0.73 -7.74 5.58
N ASP A 128 0.80 -6.65 4.81
CA ASP A 128 1.71 -5.54 5.06
C ASP A 128 1.43 -4.87 6.41
N LYS A 129 0.15 -4.73 6.79
CA LYS A 129 -0.24 -4.19 8.11
C LYS A 129 0.19 -5.10 9.26
N LEU A 130 0.10 -6.43 9.10
CA LEU A 130 0.60 -7.37 10.10
C LEU A 130 2.13 -7.24 10.25
N GLN A 131 2.85 -7.23 9.14
CA GLN A 131 4.31 -7.05 9.13
C GLN A 131 4.74 -5.70 9.73
N ALA A 132 4.04 -4.62 9.40
CA ALA A 132 4.29 -3.31 9.99
C ALA A 132 4.01 -3.30 11.50
N GLY A 133 2.98 -4.02 11.96
CA GLY A 133 2.66 -4.22 13.37
C GLY A 133 3.79 -4.94 14.12
N GLU A 134 4.26 -6.07 13.58
CA GLU A 134 5.39 -6.82 14.14
C GLU A 134 6.66 -5.96 14.22
N LYS A 135 7.03 -5.28 13.13
CA LYS A 135 8.19 -4.37 13.10
C LYS A 135 8.05 -3.20 14.07
N ARG A 136 6.84 -2.67 14.27
CA ARG A 136 6.57 -1.63 15.29
C ARG A 136 6.83 -2.15 16.70
N THR A 137 6.40 -3.37 17.01
CA THR A 137 6.65 -3.97 18.32
C THR A 137 8.13 -4.25 18.54
N GLU A 138 8.84 -4.73 17.52
CA GLU A 138 10.29 -4.96 17.56
C GLU A 138 11.06 -3.65 17.76
N LEU A 139 10.71 -2.61 17.01
CA LEU A 139 11.29 -1.28 17.14
C LEU A 139 11.08 -0.71 18.55
N ALA A 140 9.86 -0.83 19.10
CA ALA A 140 9.56 -0.36 20.44
C ALA A 140 10.40 -1.08 21.50
N ALA A 141 10.54 -2.40 21.40
CA ALA A 141 11.37 -3.19 22.30
C ALA A 141 12.86 -2.80 22.21
N GLN A 142 13.38 -2.59 21.00
CA GLN A 142 14.77 -2.15 20.79
C GLN A 142 15.02 -0.71 21.28
N GLN A 143 14.04 0.18 21.13
CA GLN A 143 14.13 1.55 21.68
C GLN A 143 14.10 1.55 23.20
N GLU A 144 13.30 0.68 23.82
CA GLU A 144 13.24 0.53 25.27
C GLU A 144 14.54 -0.05 25.84
N SER A 145 15.13 -1.05 25.20
CA SER A 145 16.43 -1.60 25.60
C SER A 145 17.58 -0.60 25.43
N LEU A 146 17.56 0.21 24.36
CA LEU A 146 18.51 1.30 24.16
C LEU A 146 18.38 2.38 25.24
N ARG A 147 17.15 2.74 25.63
CA ARG A 147 16.91 3.68 26.74
C ARG A 147 17.37 3.13 28.08
N ALA A 148 17.13 1.85 28.35
CA ALA A 148 17.56 1.20 29.57
C ALA A 148 19.10 1.14 29.69
N THR A 149 19.80 0.87 28.60
CA THR A 149 21.27 0.88 28.55
C THR A 149 21.85 2.27 28.75
N ILE A 150 21.25 3.31 28.15
CA ILE A 150 21.64 4.72 28.38
C ILE A 150 21.41 5.11 29.85
N ALA A 151 20.26 4.77 30.43
CA ALA A 151 19.94 5.11 31.82
C ALA A 151 20.84 4.37 32.83
N ALA A 152 21.26 3.14 32.52
CA ALA A 152 22.19 2.37 33.35
C ALA A 152 23.64 2.89 33.28
N THR A 153 23.99 3.66 32.26
CA THR A 153 25.33 4.25 32.10
C THR A 153 25.44 5.69 32.59
N GLU A 154 24.32 6.38 32.80
CA GLU A 154 24.27 7.71 33.43
C GLU A 154 24.19 7.68 34.98
N ALA A 155 23.99 6.50 35.58
CA ALA A 155 23.90 6.27 37.03
C ALA A 155 25.22 5.80 37.66
#